data_AF-N9MLQ1-F1
#
_entry.id   AF-N9MLQ1-F1
#
_cell.length_a   1.000
_cell.length_b   1.000
_cell.length_c   1.000
_cell.angle_alpha   90.00
_cell.angle_beta   90.00
_cell.angle_gamma   90.00
#
_symmetry.space_group_name_H-M   'P 1'
#
loop_
_entity.id
_entity.type
_entity.pdbx_description
1 polymer ?
#
loop_
_entity_poly.entity_id
_entity_poly.type
_entity_poly.pdbx_seq_one_letter_code
_entity_poly.pdbx_strand_id
1 'polypeptide(L)'
;MDQKQLEQGLKNKYGTGKNGFKAFLKDARTYGLGATLGGALAASNVNAAVDVTDTVATLTSDGTAAITAVGTALLALAGIAVVFKWVKAAFFS
;
A
#
# COMPACT_ATOMS: atom_id res chain seq x y z
N MET A 1 17.49 -13.85 8.85
CA MET A 1 17.52 -13.57 7.40
C MET A 1 16.92 -14.77 6.71
N ASP A 2 15.76 -14.62 6.07
CA ASP A 2 14.99 -15.76 5.57
C ASP A 2 15.53 -16.16 4.18
N GLN A 3 15.84 -17.44 3.96
CA GLN A 3 16.42 -17.92 2.69
C GLN A 3 15.54 -17.59 1.49
N LYS A 4 14.22 -17.50 1.72
CA LYS A 4 13.23 -17.13 0.70
C LYS A 4 13.45 -15.72 0.13
N GLN A 5 13.95 -14.79 0.94
CA GLN A 5 14.23 -13.41 0.49
C GLN A 5 15.44 -13.37 -0.43
N LEU A 6 16.50 -14.11 -0.08
CA LEU A 6 17.68 -14.24 -0.92
C LEU A 6 17.35 -14.91 -2.26
N GLU A 7 16.55 -15.97 -2.25
CA GLU A 7 16.08 -16.63 -3.47
C GLU A 7 15.26 -15.72 -4.37
N GLN A 8 14.38 -14.89 -3.81
CA GLN A 8 13.61 -13.91 -4.59
C GLN A 8 14.52 -12.83 -5.17
N GLY A 9 15.49 -12.32 -4.41
CA GLY A 9 16.48 -11.36 -4.90
C GLY A 9 17.33 -11.91 -6.05
N LEU A 10 17.76 -13.18 -5.94
CA LEU A 10 18.46 -13.89 -7.00
C LEU A 10 17.59 -14.06 -8.25
N LYS A 11 16.32 -14.46 -8.09
CA LYS A 11 15.36 -14.60 -9.19
C LYS A 11 15.06 -13.27 -9.87
N ASN A 12 14.96 -12.17 -9.12
CA ASN A 12 14.70 -10.84 -9.66
C ASN A 12 15.92 -10.26 -10.40
N LYS A 13 17.14 -10.48 -9.87
CA LYS A 13 18.37 -9.93 -10.43
C LYS A 13 18.93 -10.73 -11.60
N TYR A 14 18.86 -12.06 -11.51
CA TYR A 14 19.49 -12.97 -12.46
C TYR A 14 18.48 -13.78 -13.28
N GLY A 15 17.19 -13.76 -12.92
CA GLY A 15 16.17 -14.58 -13.59
C GLY A 15 16.22 -16.05 -13.17
N THR A 16 15.40 -16.88 -13.82
CA THR A 16 15.32 -18.33 -13.56
C THR A 16 15.91 -19.13 -14.71
N GLY A 17 16.63 -20.23 -14.40
CA GLY A 17 17.17 -21.18 -15.39
C GLY A 17 18.67 -21.01 -15.69
N LYS A 18 19.15 -21.76 -16.70
CA LYS A 18 20.59 -21.89 -17.03
C LYS A 18 21.26 -20.54 -17.35
N ASN A 19 20.54 -19.64 -17.99
CA ASN A 19 21.04 -18.32 -18.38
C ASN A 19 21.22 -17.40 -17.15
N GLY A 20 20.30 -17.47 -16.18
CA GLY A 20 20.39 -16.72 -14.94
C GLY A 20 21.51 -17.22 -14.03
N PHE A 21 21.65 -18.55 -13.91
CA PHE A 21 22.77 -19.13 -13.16
C PHE A 21 24.13 -18.78 -13.79
N LYS A 22 24.23 -18.75 -15.13
CA LYS A 22 25.45 -18.32 -15.83
C LYS A 22 25.79 -16.85 -15.55
N ALA A 23 24.79 -15.97 -15.52
CA ALA A 23 24.98 -14.56 -15.16
C ALA A 23 25.43 -14.40 -13.70
N PHE A 24 24.83 -15.15 -12.77
CA PHE A 24 25.25 -15.20 -11.37
C PHE A 24 26.71 -15.65 -11.22
N LEU A 25 27.10 -16.74 -11.87
CA LEU A 25 28.49 -17.24 -11.82
C LEU A 25 29.49 -16.28 -12.44
N LYS A 26 29.13 -15.61 -13.54
CA LYS A 26 29.96 -14.58 -14.17
C LYS A 26 30.26 -13.44 -13.20
N ASP A 27 29.22 -12.94 -12.53
CA ASP A 27 29.37 -11.87 -11.55
C ASP A 27 30.10 -12.38 -10.29
N ALA A 28 29.85 -13.60 -9.84
CA ALA A 28 30.49 -14.16 -8.65
C ALA A 28 31.99 -14.36 -8.86
N ARG A 29 32.39 -14.72 -10.08
CA ARG A 29 33.80 -14.80 -10.48
C ARG A 29 34.47 -13.43 -10.57
N THR A 30 33.73 -12.40 -10.96
CA THR A 30 34.27 -11.05 -11.20
C THR A 30 34.34 -10.22 -9.92
N TYR A 31 33.28 -10.26 -9.12
CA TYR A 31 33.07 -9.40 -7.95
C TYR A 31 33.15 -10.16 -6.61
N GLY A 32 33.29 -11.49 -6.64
CA GLY A 32 33.27 -12.34 -5.46
C GLY A 32 31.86 -12.70 -4.99
N LEU A 33 31.75 -13.85 -4.33
CA LEU A 33 30.46 -14.43 -3.91
C LEU A 33 29.71 -13.55 -2.89
N GLY A 34 30.44 -12.86 -2.00
CA GLY A 34 29.85 -11.97 -1.00
C GLY A 34 29.18 -10.74 -1.63
N ALA A 35 29.81 -10.13 -2.64
CA ALA A 35 29.27 -8.97 -3.33
C ALA A 35 28.09 -9.34 -4.23
N THR A 36 28.10 -10.51 -4.87
CA THR A 36 26.98 -10.95 -5.71
C THR A 36 25.76 -11.33 -4.90
N LEU A 37 25.93 -12.06 -3.80
CA LEU A 37 24.83 -12.35 -2.89
C LEU A 37 24.31 -11.08 -2.21
N GLY A 38 25.20 -10.16 -1.80
CA GLY A 38 24.80 -8.85 -1.25
C GLY A 38 24.04 -7.99 -2.26
N GLY A 39 24.47 -7.97 -3.52
CA GLY A 39 23.76 -7.26 -4.59
C GLY A 39 22.46 -7.93 -5.02
N ALA A 40 22.33 -9.26 -4.89
CA ALA A 40 21.05 -9.95 -5.07
C ALA A 40 20.10 -9.69 -3.89
N LEU A 41 20.64 -9.58 -2.67
CA LEU A 41 19.89 -9.20 -1.48
C LEU A 41 19.38 -7.77 -1.59
N ALA A 42 20.19 -6.82 -2.07
CA ALA A 42 19.72 -5.47 -2.36
C ALA A 42 18.57 -5.45 -3.38
N ALA A 43 18.60 -6.35 -4.36
CA ALA A 43 17.53 -6.52 -5.35
C ALA A 43 16.29 -7.29 -4.82
N SER A 44 16.40 -7.99 -3.68
CA SER A 44 15.24 -8.60 -2.99
C SER A 44 14.33 -7.54 -2.34
N ASN A 45 14.84 -6.33 -2.12
CA ASN A 45 14.13 -5.25 -1.43
C ASN A 45 13.16 -4.45 -2.32
N VAL A 46 13.07 -4.74 -3.62
CA VAL A 46 12.12 -4.05 -4.52
C VAL A 46 10.66 -4.37 -4.14
N ASN A 47 10.44 -5.44 -3.36
CA ASN A 47 9.11 -5.85 -2.91
C ASN A 47 9.12 -6.36 -1.46
N ALA A 48 9.94 -5.76 -0.58
CA ALA A 48 9.67 -5.89 0.84
C ALA A 48 8.21 -5.46 1.05
N ALA A 49 7.35 -6.36 1.54
CA ALA A 49 5.97 -6.03 1.81
C ALA A 49 5.98 -4.80 2.71
N VAL A 50 5.71 -3.62 2.13
CA VAL A 50 5.57 -2.39 2.89
C VAL A 50 4.30 -2.61 3.67
N ASP A 51 4.46 -2.83 4.97
CA ASP A 51 3.33 -3.01 5.85
C ASP A 51 2.53 -1.70 5.89
N VAL A 52 1.44 -1.68 5.13
CA VAL A 52 0.49 -0.58 5.05
C VAL A 52 -0.68 -0.79 6.00
N THR A 53 -0.66 -1.82 6.83
CA THR A 53 -1.77 -2.16 7.74
C THR A 53 -2.07 -1.00 8.69
N ASP A 54 -1.05 -0.38 9.27
CA ASP A 54 -1.22 0.77 10.17
C ASP A 54 -1.73 2.01 9.45
N THR A 55 -1.23 2.26 8.23
CA THR A 55 -1.71 3.37 7.39
C THR A 55 -3.17 3.18 7.00
N VAL A 56 -3.56 1.95 6.63
CA VAL A 56 -4.94 1.60 6.29
C VAL A 56 -5.84 1.68 7.52
N ALA A 57 -5.37 1.23 8.69
CA ALA A 57 -6.10 1.32 9.94
C ALA A 57 -6.35 2.79 10.33
N THR A 58 -5.33 3.64 10.21
CA THR A 58 -5.42 5.08 10.50
C THR A 58 -6.41 5.78 9.56
N LEU A 59 -6.29 5.55 8.25
CA LEU A 59 -7.21 6.12 7.25
C LEU A 59 -8.65 5.65 7.46
N THR A 60 -8.84 4.38 7.82
CA THR A 60 -10.18 3.83 8.02
C THR A 60 -10.82 4.35 9.31
N SER A 61 -10.08 4.39 10.42
CA SER A 61 -10.61 4.88 11.70
C SER A 61 -10.85 6.38 11.67
N ASP A 62 -9.80 7.16 11.46
CA ASP A 62 -9.84 8.61 11.67
C ASP A 62 -10.51 9.31 10.49
N GLY A 63 -10.28 8.79 9.27
CA GLY A 63 -10.93 9.28 8.06
C GLY A 63 -12.44 9.04 8.08
N THR A 64 -12.90 7.87 8.51
CA THR A 64 -14.34 7.58 8.58
C THR A 64 -15.02 8.42 9.65
N ALA A 65 -14.40 8.58 10.82
CA ALA A 65 -14.93 9.43 11.89
C ALA A 65 -15.14 10.88 11.42
N ALA A 66 -14.14 11.45 10.73
CA ALA A 66 -14.23 12.80 10.19
C ALA A 66 -15.32 12.94 9.11
N ILE A 67 -15.40 11.99 8.17
CA ILE A 67 -16.41 12.00 7.10
C ILE A 67 -17.82 11.87 7.68
N THR A 68 -18.04 10.98 8.64
CA THR A 68 -19.34 10.82 9.29
C THR A 68 -19.74 12.06 10.07
N ALA A 69 -18.81 12.70 10.79
CA ALA A 69 -19.10 13.94 11.51
C ALA A 69 -19.55 15.07 10.56
N VAL A 70 -18.84 15.25 9.44
CA VAL A 70 -19.22 16.27 8.44
C VAL A 70 -20.53 15.90 7.75
N GLY A 71 -20.70 14.64 7.33
CA GLY A 71 -21.90 14.17 6.65
C GLY A 71 -23.16 14.32 7.51
N THR A 72 -23.08 13.99 8.80
CA THR A 72 -24.20 14.15 9.73
C THR A 72 -24.55 15.62 9.97
N ALA A 73 -23.55 16.51 10.08
CA ALA A 73 -23.78 17.94 10.18
C ALA A 73 -24.50 18.51 8.94
N LEU A 74 -24.11 18.09 7.74
CA LEU A 74 -24.75 18.51 6.49
C LEU A 74 -26.18 17.98 6.38
N LEU A 75 -26.41 16.72 6.74
CA LEU A 75 -27.76 16.13 6.74
C LEU A 75 -28.68 16.80 7.76
N ALA A 76 -28.17 17.15 8.93
CA ALA A 76 -28.94 17.88 9.94
C ALA A 76 -29.42 19.24 9.42
N LEU A 77 -28.53 20.01 8.77
CA LEU A 77 -28.87 21.30 8.19
C LEU A 77 -29.91 21.16 7.05
N ALA A 78 -29.72 20.16 6.19
CA ALA A 78 -30.65 19.84 5.11
C ALA A 78 -32.04 19.44 5.65
N GLY A 79 -32.08 18.64 6.70
CA GLY A 79 -33.32 18.25 7.37
C GLY A 79 -34.10 19.46 7.87
N ILE A 80 -33.44 20.40 8.55
CA ILE A 80 -34.07 21.65 9.03
C ILE A 80 -34.63 22.46 7.87
N ALA A 81 -33.87 22.62 6.78
CA ALA A 81 -34.31 23.38 5.61
C ALA A 81 -35.57 22.77 4.96
N VAL A 82 -35.63 21.44 4.87
CA VAL A 82 -36.79 20.73 4.31
C VAL A 82 -38.01 20.91 5.20
N VAL A 83 -37.88 20.77 6.52
CA VAL A 83 -38.98 20.99 7.47
C VAL A 83 -39.53 22.41 7.34
N PHE A 84 -38.66 23.43 7.28
CA PHE A 84 -39.07 24.81 7.14
C PHE A 84 -39.87 25.06 5.85
N LYS A 85 -39.46 24.44 4.74
CA LYS A 85 -40.18 24.49 3.47
C LYS A 85 -41.60 23.93 3.60
N TRP A 86 -41.77 22.75 4.20
CA TRP A 86 -43.08 22.13 4.35
C TRP A 86 -43.99 22.88 5.31
N VAL A 87 -43.45 23.39 6.41
CA VAL A 87 -44.20 24.21 7.38
C VAL A 87 -44.70 25.48 6.72
N LYS A 88 -43.83 26.22 6.01
CA LYS A 88 -44.25 27.42 5.28
C LYS A 88 -45.32 27.09 4.24
N ALA A 89 -45.17 26.00 3.50
CA ALA A 89 -46.17 25.57 2.53
C ALA A 89 -47.52 25.27 3.21
N ALA A 90 -47.54 24.64 4.38
CA ALA A 90 -48.78 24.32 5.09
C ALA A 90 -49.56 25.56 5.58
N PHE A 91 -48.89 26.68 5.84
CA PHE A 91 -49.55 27.93 6.27
C PHE A 91 -50.01 28.82 5.11
N PHE A 92 -49.38 28.70 3.95
CA PHE A 92 -49.69 29.50 2.75
C PHE A 92 -50.28 28.66 1.61
N SER A 93 -50.72 27.44 1.91
CA SER A 93 -51.48 26.57 1.01
C SER A 93 -52.97 26.84 1.09
#